data_AF-A0A1M7T407-F1
#
_entry.id   AF-A0A1M7T407-F1
#
_cell.length_a   1.000
_cell.length_b   1.000
_cell.length_c   1.000
_cell.angle_alpha   90.00
_cell.angle_beta   90.00
_cell.angle_gamma   90.00
#
_symmetry.space_group_name_H-M   'P 1'
#
loop_
_entity.id
_entity.type
_entity.pdbx_description
1 polymer ?
#
loop_
_entity_poly.entity_id
_entity_poly.type
_entity_poly.pdbx_seq_one_letter_code
_entity_poly.pdbx_strand_id
1 'polypeptide(L)'
;MDIKINNVVQPTQTAAPEQVQEANGDFKFVLTSKLEDTNLAERLNLMMQDIVQQGERISKRNDIKDMQRYRVLIKDFLNEVVTRSHAFSRENFLDRKGRHRVYGIIRQVDDELDALAKELVKDEKDNIGILAKIGQIEGLLLDIFT
;
A
#
# COMPACT_ATOMS: atom_id res chain seq x y z
N MET A 1 38.12 -73.28 -23.26
CA MET A 1 37.63 -72.29 -22.29
C MET A 1 38.60 -71.15 -22.34
N ASP A 2 38.16 -69.93 -22.65
CA ASP A 2 38.75 -68.74 -22.05
C ASP A 2 37.75 -67.61 -22.13
N ILE A 3 37.68 -66.93 -21.00
CA ILE A 3 36.52 -66.22 -20.48
C ILE A 3 36.47 -64.83 -21.11
N LYS A 4 35.28 -64.42 -21.55
CA LYS A 4 34.98 -63.04 -21.90
C LYS A 4 35.21 -62.16 -20.67
N ILE A 5 36.25 -61.32 -20.69
CA ILE A 5 36.39 -60.26 -19.70
C ILE A 5 35.77 -59.00 -20.27
N ASN A 6 34.64 -58.67 -19.66
CA ASN A 6 33.76 -57.57 -20.00
C ASN A 6 34.48 -56.23 -19.78
N ASN A 7 34.17 -55.30 -20.67
CA ASN A 7 34.67 -53.94 -20.73
C ASN A 7 34.48 -53.24 -19.37
N VAL A 8 35.58 -52.82 -18.74
CA VAL A 8 35.54 -52.04 -17.50
C VAL A 8 35.01 -50.65 -17.86
N VAL A 9 33.79 -50.36 -17.42
CA VAL A 9 33.17 -49.03 -17.53
C VAL A 9 34.02 -48.07 -16.70
N GLN A 10 34.62 -47.09 -17.37
CA GLN A 10 35.29 -45.97 -16.69
C GLN A 10 34.25 -45.25 -15.82
N PRO A 11 34.56 -44.91 -14.55
CA PRO A 11 33.67 -44.10 -13.75
C PRO A 11 33.50 -42.75 -14.44
N THR A 12 32.25 -42.44 -14.78
CA THR A 12 31.84 -41.13 -15.28
C THR A 12 32.36 -40.08 -14.31
N GLN A 13 33.19 -39.18 -14.83
CA GLN A 13 33.67 -38.01 -14.09
C GLN A 13 32.43 -37.29 -13.56
N THR A 14 32.35 -37.13 -12.25
CA THR A 14 31.38 -36.25 -11.61
C THR A 14 31.47 -34.89 -12.28
N ALA A 15 30.37 -34.44 -12.88
CA ALA A 15 30.24 -33.08 -13.39
C ALA A 15 30.77 -32.11 -12.33
N ALA A 16 31.64 -31.19 -12.74
CA ALA A 16 32.09 -30.09 -11.91
C ALA A 16 30.87 -29.46 -11.22
N PRO A 17 30.97 -29.05 -9.94
CA PRO A 17 29.88 -28.31 -9.32
C PRO A 17 29.57 -27.15 -10.27
N GLU A 18 28.32 -27.08 -10.76
CA GLU A 18 27.84 -25.89 -11.44
C GLU A 18 28.25 -24.73 -10.55
N GLN A 19 29.13 -23.87 -11.08
CA GLN A 19 29.48 -22.63 -10.43
C GLN A 19 28.15 -21.96 -10.15
N VAL A 20 27.82 -21.82 -8.86
CA VAL A 20 26.63 -21.09 -8.43
C VAL A 20 26.78 -19.73 -9.07
N GLN A 21 26.05 -19.49 -10.16
CA GLN A 21 25.99 -18.18 -10.78
C GLN A 21 25.54 -17.26 -9.67
N GLU A 22 26.45 -16.38 -9.23
CA GLU A 22 26.15 -15.37 -8.23
C GLU A 22 24.83 -14.74 -8.64
N ALA A 23 23.82 -14.86 -7.79
CA ALA A 23 22.47 -14.39 -8.10
C ALA A 23 22.59 -12.99 -8.71
N ASN A 24 22.34 -12.90 -10.02
CA ASN A 24 22.45 -11.67 -10.80
C ASN A 24 21.77 -10.56 -10.00
N GLY A 25 22.39 -9.37 -9.93
CA GLY A 25 21.88 -8.24 -9.15
C GLY A 25 20.38 -7.98 -9.34
N ASP A 26 19.86 -8.34 -10.52
CA ASP A 26 18.44 -8.34 -10.88
C ASP A 26 17.55 -9.17 -9.95
N PHE A 27 17.95 -10.37 -9.53
CA PHE A 27 17.16 -11.20 -8.61
C PHE A 27 17.18 -10.63 -7.18
N LYS A 28 18.35 -10.15 -6.72
CA LYS A 28 18.45 -9.45 -5.43
C LYS A 28 17.60 -8.18 -5.42
N PHE A 29 17.63 -7.42 -6.51
CA PHE A 29 16.82 -6.21 -6.69
C PHE A 29 15.33 -6.52 -6.65
N VAL A 30 14.86 -7.53 -7.39
CA VAL A 30 13.44 -7.95 -7.39
C VAL A 30 12.99 -8.49 -6.03
N LEU A 31 13.85 -9.21 -5.31
CA LEU A 31 13.54 -9.68 -3.96
C LEU A 31 13.45 -8.50 -2.98
N THR A 32 14.40 -7.57 -3.02
CA THR A 32 14.39 -6.40 -2.15
C THR A 32 13.19 -5.51 -2.43
N SER A 33 12.86 -5.26 -3.71
CA SER A 33 11.69 -4.43 -4.07
C SER A 33 10.39 -5.07 -3.60
N LYS A 34 10.18 -6.37 -3.85
CA LYS A 34 8.96 -7.07 -3.38
C LYS A 34 8.84 -7.11 -1.85
N LEU A 35 9.95 -7.27 -1.15
CA LEU A 35 9.96 -7.26 0.32
C LEU A 35 9.61 -5.87 0.87
N GLU A 36 10.14 -4.81 0.25
CA GLU A 36 9.81 -3.42 0.58
C GLU A 36 8.34 -3.08 0.30
N ASP A 37 7.78 -3.55 -0.82
CA ASP A 37 6.37 -3.37 -1.18
C ASP A 37 5.43 -4.08 -0.20
N THR A 38 5.77 -5.32 0.20
CA THR A 38 4.97 -6.09 1.16
C THR A 38 4.93 -5.41 2.53
N ASN A 39 6.10 -4.96 3.02
CA ASN A 39 6.18 -4.22 4.28
C ASN A 39 5.40 -2.90 4.24
N LEU A 40 5.40 -2.21 3.10
CA LEU A 40 4.63 -0.99 2.91
C LEU A 40 3.13 -1.28 2.97
N ALA A 41 2.66 -2.30 2.24
CA ALA A 41 1.25 -2.69 2.26
C ALA A 41 0.76 -3.06 3.67
N GLU A 42 1.57 -3.79 4.45
CA GLU A 42 1.24 -4.10 5.85
C GLU A 42 1.13 -2.83 6.71
N ARG A 43 2.10 -1.92 6.58
CA ARG A 43 2.10 -0.66 7.34
C ARG A 43 0.88 0.21 7.01
N LEU A 44 0.53 0.32 5.74
CA LEU A 44 -0.63 1.09 5.28
C LEU A 44 -1.94 0.47 5.73
N ASN A 45 -2.03 -0.87 5.76
CA ASN A 45 -3.18 -1.57 6.34
C ASN A 45 -3.35 -1.25 7.82
N LEU A 46 -2.26 -1.19 8.60
CA LEU A 46 -2.33 -0.80 10.02
C LEU A 46 -2.80 0.66 10.18
N MET A 47 -2.24 1.58 9.38
CA MET A 47 -2.67 2.98 9.40
C MET A 47 -4.15 3.12 8.99
N MET A 48 -4.61 2.35 8.01
CA MET A 48 -6.02 2.30 7.60
C MET A 48 -6.92 1.81 8.74
N GLN A 49 -6.52 0.77 9.48
CA GLN A 49 -7.29 0.28 10.63
C GLN A 49 -7.43 1.35 11.71
N ASP A 50 -6.37 2.11 12.00
CA ASP A 50 -6.41 3.21 12.95
C ASP A 50 -7.36 4.33 12.48
N ILE A 51 -7.36 4.64 11.18
CA ILE A 51 -8.28 5.60 10.56
C ILE A 51 -9.73 5.12 10.74
N VAL A 52 -10.05 3.88 10.36
CA VAL A 52 -11.40 3.31 10.47
C VAL A 52 -11.91 3.34 11.91
N GLN A 53 -11.09 2.92 12.87
CA GLN A 53 -11.47 2.97 14.29
C GLN A 53 -11.76 4.40 14.76
N GLN A 54 -10.98 5.37 14.30
CA GLN A 54 -11.19 6.76 14.66
C GLN A 54 -12.43 7.35 13.96
N GLY A 55 -12.73 6.94 12.72
CA GLY A 55 -13.97 7.25 12.01
C GLY A 55 -15.19 6.74 12.77
N GLU A 56 -15.16 5.49 13.26
CA GLU A 56 -16.24 4.96 14.11
C GLU A 56 -16.44 5.75 15.41
N ARG A 57 -15.38 6.29 16.01
CA ARG A 57 -15.50 7.13 17.20
C ARG A 57 -16.20 8.44 16.89
N ILE A 58 -15.87 9.06 15.75
CA ILE A 58 -16.55 10.26 15.27
C ILE A 58 -18.02 9.98 15.05
N SER A 59 -18.39 8.90 14.35
CA SER A 59 -19.79 8.61 14.06
C SER A 59 -20.63 8.35 15.32
N LYS A 60 -20.02 7.85 16.40
CA LYS A 60 -20.68 7.60 17.68
C LYS A 60 -20.78 8.85 18.58
N ARG A 61 -19.75 9.70 18.60
CA ARG A 61 -19.62 10.80 19.57
C ARG A 61 -19.81 12.19 18.98
N ASN A 62 -19.64 12.34 17.66
CA ASN A 62 -19.66 13.60 16.93
C ASN A 62 -18.77 14.69 17.57
N ASP A 63 -17.62 14.29 18.12
CA ASP A 63 -16.69 15.18 18.82
C ASP A 63 -15.63 15.75 17.86
N ILE A 64 -15.43 17.07 17.93
CA ILE A 64 -14.43 17.77 17.10
C ILE A 64 -12.99 17.36 17.45
N LYS A 65 -12.73 16.92 18.69
CA LYS A 65 -11.41 16.40 19.09
C LYS A 65 -11.10 15.10 18.36
N ASP A 66 -12.11 14.25 18.20
CA ASP A 66 -11.98 12.99 17.46
C ASP A 66 -11.71 13.27 15.97
N MET A 67 -12.32 14.33 15.41
CA MET A 67 -12.06 14.82 14.05
C MET A 67 -10.63 15.34 13.86
N GLN A 68 -10.08 16.08 14.83
CA GLN A 68 -8.70 16.54 14.77
C GLN A 68 -7.73 15.35 14.70
N ARG A 69 -7.95 14.32 15.53
CA ARG A 69 -7.15 13.10 15.51
C ARG A 69 -7.27 12.38 14.16
N TYR A 70 -8.49 12.27 13.63
CA TYR A 70 -8.76 11.64 12.34
C TYR A 70 -8.02 12.33 11.19
N ARG A 71 -8.04 13.67 11.14
CA ARG A 71 -7.29 14.44 10.14
C ARG A 71 -5.78 14.20 10.21
N VAL A 72 -5.21 14.06 11.42
CA VAL A 72 -3.78 13.75 11.59
C VAL A 72 -3.46 12.36 11.06
N LEU A 73 -4.25 11.34 11.40
CA LEU A 73 -4.04 9.97 10.92
C LEU A 73 -4.07 9.89 9.39
N ILE A 74 -5.02 10.58 8.77
CA ILE A 74 -5.13 10.62 7.30
C ILE A 74 -3.94 11.36 6.68
N LYS A 75 -3.49 12.46 7.28
CA LYS A 75 -2.31 13.18 6.81
C LYS A 75 -1.06 12.29 6.86
N ASP A 76 -0.85 11.56 7.95
CA ASP A 76 0.29 10.66 8.12
C ASP A 76 0.25 9.51 7.10
N PHE A 77 -0.93 8.95 6.88
CA PHE A 77 -1.17 7.96 5.84
C PHE A 77 -0.81 8.49 4.44
N LEU A 78 -1.34 9.66 4.06
CA LEU A 78 -1.08 10.26 2.74
C LEU A 78 0.41 10.60 2.56
N ASN A 79 1.09 11.03 3.61
CA ASN A 79 2.53 11.27 3.57
C ASN A 79 3.32 9.98 3.32
N GLU A 80 2.94 8.85 3.95
CA GLU A 80 3.58 7.56 3.71
C GLU A 80 3.39 7.13 2.25
N VAL A 81 2.18 7.32 1.70
CA VAL A 81 1.90 7.06 0.28
C VAL A 81 2.80 7.92 -0.60
N VAL A 82 2.79 9.25 -0.43
CA VAL A 82 3.52 10.17 -1.33
C VAL A 82 5.02 9.93 -1.27
N THR A 83 5.58 9.73 -0.07
CA THR A 83 7.02 9.53 0.13
C THR A 83 7.55 8.31 -0.62
N ARG A 84 6.77 7.23 -0.69
CA ARG A 84 7.15 6.00 -1.41
C ARG A 84 6.57 5.89 -2.82
N SER A 85 5.61 6.74 -3.19
CA SER A 85 5.00 6.78 -4.53
C SER A 85 5.99 7.07 -5.66
N HIS A 86 7.15 7.65 -5.37
CA HIS A 86 8.19 7.89 -6.38
C HIS A 86 8.73 6.59 -6.99
N ALA A 87 8.80 5.50 -6.24
CA ALA A 87 9.09 4.16 -6.78
C ALA A 87 7.95 3.65 -7.69
N PHE A 88 6.71 4.01 -7.34
CA PHE A 88 5.48 3.66 -8.06
C PHE A 88 5.19 4.56 -9.28
N SER A 89 5.93 5.66 -9.48
CA SER A 89 5.64 6.67 -10.51
C SER A 89 5.81 6.17 -11.96
N ARG A 90 6.38 4.98 -12.16
CA ARG A 90 6.42 4.33 -13.48
C ARG A 90 5.10 3.63 -13.84
N GLU A 91 4.26 3.29 -12.85
CA GLU A 91 3.01 2.53 -13.06
C GLU A 91 1.73 3.34 -12.77
N ASN A 92 1.82 4.42 -11.98
CA ASN A 92 0.66 5.27 -11.67
C ASN A 92 0.40 6.31 -12.76
N PHE A 93 -0.43 5.94 -13.73
CA PHE A 93 -0.83 6.74 -14.89
C PHE A 93 -1.43 8.11 -14.53
N LEU A 94 -1.29 9.01 -15.51
CA LEU A 94 -2.00 10.28 -15.55
C LEU A 94 -3.50 10.02 -15.73
N ASP A 95 -4.34 10.80 -15.04
CA ASP A 95 -5.76 10.97 -15.36
C ASP A 95 -5.90 11.30 -16.85
N ARG A 96 -7.10 11.08 -17.42
CA ARG A 96 -7.45 11.32 -18.84
C ARG A 96 -7.10 12.74 -19.33
N LYS A 97 -6.83 13.67 -18.40
CA LYS A 97 -6.40 15.07 -18.59
C LYS A 97 -4.92 15.35 -18.30
N GLY A 98 -4.07 14.33 -18.12
CA GLY A 98 -2.64 14.51 -17.87
C GLY A 98 -2.27 14.92 -16.44
N ARG A 99 -3.15 14.68 -15.44
CA ARG A 99 -2.89 15.01 -14.01
C ARG A 99 -2.47 13.76 -13.25
N HIS A 100 -1.57 13.88 -12.27
CA HIS A 100 -1.20 12.75 -11.42
C HIS A 100 -2.42 12.27 -10.62
N ARG A 101 -2.88 11.02 -10.85
CA ARG A 101 -4.11 10.45 -10.24
C ARG A 101 -4.13 10.62 -8.73
N VAL A 102 -3.01 10.31 -8.07
CA VAL A 102 -2.86 10.37 -6.61
C VAL A 102 -3.09 11.79 -6.07
N TYR A 103 -2.58 12.84 -6.74
CA TYR A 103 -2.81 14.22 -6.29
C TYR A 103 -4.27 14.65 -6.45
N GLY A 104 -4.98 14.08 -7.44
CA GLY A 104 -6.43 14.27 -7.59
C GLY A 104 -7.20 13.69 -6.40
N ILE A 105 -6.89 12.46 -6.02
CA ILE A 105 -7.52 11.78 -4.89
C ILE A 105 -7.21 12.50 -3.57
N ILE A 106 -5.95 12.89 -3.33
CA ILE A 106 -5.56 13.65 -2.14
C ILE A 106 -6.41 14.92 -1.99
N ARG A 107 -6.65 15.64 -3.09
CA ARG A 107 -7.46 16.85 -3.08
C ARG A 107 -8.92 16.55 -2.70
N GLN A 108 -9.48 15.47 -3.23
CA GLN A 108 -10.84 15.03 -2.89
C GLN A 108 -10.95 14.61 -1.42
N VAL A 109 -9.93 13.95 -0.87
CA VAL A 109 -9.87 13.61 0.55
C VAL A 109 -9.89 14.87 1.42
N ASP A 110 -9.10 15.88 1.07
CA ASP A 110 -9.09 17.16 1.78
C ASP A 110 -10.46 17.86 1.74
N ASP A 111 -11.11 17.88 0.57
CA ASP A 111 -12.45 18.46 0.39
C ASP A 111 -13.49 17.75 1.29
N GLU A 112 -13.45 16.41 1.37
CA GLU A 112 -14.36 15.65 2.24
C GLU A 112 -14.04 15.81 3.73
N LEU A 113 -12.76 15.93 4.11
CA LEU A 113 -12.36 16.23 5.48
C LEU A 113 -12.88 17.60 5.95
N ASP A 114 -12.87 18.58 5.07
CA ASP A 114 -13.43 19.90 5.34
C ASP A 114 -14.96 19.85 5.44
N ALA A 115 -15.61 19.07 4.57
CA ALA A 115 -17.05 18.88 4.63
C ALA A 115 -17.49 18.16 5.92
N LEU A 116 -16.75 17.15 6.36
CA LEU A 116 -16.99 16.44 7.63
C LEU A 116 -16.81 17.38 8.83
N ALA A 117 -15.75 18.18 8.84
CA ALA A 117 -15.53 19.17 9.89
C ALA A 117 -16.67 20.20 9.97
N LYS A 118 -17.16 20.69 8.82
CA LYS A 118 -18.31 21.60 8.76
C LYS A 118 -19.57 20.96 9.33
N GLU A 119 -19.83 19.69 9.03
CA GLU A 119 -20.99 18.96 9.55
C GLU A 119 -20.93 18.82 11.08
N LEU A 120 -19.74 18.53 11.63
CA LEU A 120 -19.54 18.34 13.06
C LEU A 120 -19.69 19.61 13.91
N VAL A 121 -19.59 20.79 13.30
CA VAL A 121 -19.71 22.09 13.97
C VAL A 121 -21.15 22.63 13.95
N LYS A 122 -22.05 22.03 13.16
CA LYS A 122 -23.45 22.45 13.13
C LYS A 122 -24.14 22.18 14.47
N ASP A 123 -25.09 23.05 14.82
CA ASP A 123 -25.98 22.87 15.98
C ASP A 123 -26.85 21.62 15.84
N GLU A 124 -27.40 21.41 14.64
CA GLU A 124 -28.10 20.19 14.26
C GLU A 124 -27.21 19.36 13.31
N LYS A 125 -26.80 18.19 13.78
CA LYS A 125 -25.86 17.31 13.07
C LYS A 125 -26.60 16.25 12.28
N ASP A 126 -26.30 16.14 10.99
CA ASP A 126 -26.75 15.02 10.17
C ASP A 126 -25.83 13.81 10.38
N ASN A 127 -26.24 12.89 11.27
CA ASN A 127 -25.47 11.68 11.57
C ASN A 127 -25.30 10.76 10.34
N ILE A 128 -26.28 10.72 9.43
CA ILE A 128 -26.19 9.90 8.20
C ILE A 128 -25.18 10.55 7.26
N GLY A 129 -25.24 11.87 7.11
CA GLY A 129 -24.26 12.66 6.37
C GLY A 129 -22.82 12.48 6.90
N ILE A 130 -22.63 12.52 8.22
CA ILE A 130 -21.33 12.27 8.86
C ILE A 130 -20.80 10.88 8.49
N LEU A 131 -21.64 9.86 8.61
CA LEU A 131 -21.25 8.48 8.33
C LEU A 131 -20.94 8.27 6.85
N ALA A 132 -21.70 8.89 5.95
CA ALA A 132 -21.45 8.87 4.52
C ALA A 132 -20.11 9.53 4.16
N LYS A 133 -19.76 10.64 4.81
CA LYS A 133 -18.48 11.35 4.60
C LYS A 133 -17.29 10.54 5.06
N ILE A 134 -17.39 9.91 6.22
CA ILE A 134 -16.35 9.00 6.73
C ILE A 134 -16.13 7.87 5.73
N GLY A 135 -17.20 7.22 5.25
CA GLY A 135 -17.10 6.15 4.25
C GLY A 135 -16.53 6.61 2.91
N GLN A 136 -16.85 7.83 2.45
CA GLN A 136 -16.24 8.41 1.25
C GLN A 136 -14.73 8.61 1.41
N ILE A 137 -14.30 9.14 2.56
CA ILE A 137 -12.88 9.33 2.85
C ILE A 137 -12.17 7.97 2.85
N GLU A 138 -12.68 6.98 3.57
CA GLU A 138 -12.11 5.63 3.62
C GLU A 138 -12.04 4.99 2.23
N GLY A 139 -13.08 5.13 1.40
CA GLY A 139 -13.08 4.65 0.02
C GLY A 139 -12.01 5.32 -0.85
N LEU A 140 -11.89 6.66 -0.77
CA LEU A 140 -10.84 7.39 -1.49
C LEU A 140 -9.44 6.96 -1.06
N LEU A 141 -9.22 6.66 0.22
CA LEU A 141 -7.93 6.19 0.71
C LEU A 141 -7.61 4.77 0.23
N LEU A 142 -8.61 3.90 0.06
CA LEU A 142 -8.43 2.58 -0.56
C LEU A 142 -8.06 2.71 -2.05
N ASP A 143 -8.71 3.62 -2.78
CA ASP A 143 -8.46 3.89 -4.20
C ASP A 143 -7.04 4.38 -4.51
N ILE A 144 -6.25 4.75 -3.49
CA ILE A 144 -4.85 5.14 -3.62
C ILE A 144 -3.93 3.91 -3.72
N PHE A 145 -4.32 2.76 -3.15
CA PHE A 145 -3.51 1.53 -3.18
C PHE A 145 -3.93 0.53 -4.27
N THR A 146 -5.09 0.74 -4.90
CA THR A 146 -5.63 -0.10 -5.97
C THR A 146 -5.40 0.47 -7.38
#